data_AF-A0A3M1IZS3-F1
#
_entry.id   AF-A0A3M1IZS3-F1
#
_cell.length_a   1.000
_cell.length_b   1.000
_cell.length_c   1.000
_cell.angle_alpha   90.00
_cell.angle_beta   90.00
_cell.angle_gamma   90.00
#
_symmetry.space_group_name_H-M   'P 1'
#
loop_
_entity.id
_entity.type
_entity.pdbx_description
1 polymer ?
#
loop_
_entity_poly.entity_id
_entity_poly.type
_entity_poly.pdbx_seq_one_letter_code
_entity_poly.pdbx_strand_id
1 'polypeptide(L)'
;TALTFQRKQKRARQLPLDRATHQWPDQSAEQQAEAQECEARTALLYRCINKLRKADRALILLYLDGKSYEEMAEIMGLTVSNVGVRLLRCKKKLHHLLSTAGYARI
;
A
#
# COMPACT_ATOMS: atom_id res chain seq x y z
N THR A 1 16.89 61.56 43.83
CA THR A 1 17.08 61.54 42.38
C THR A 1 16.33 60.37 41.79
N ALA A 2 15.49 60.64 40.80
CA ALA A 2 14.62 59.67 40.11
C ALA A 2 15.41 58.41 39.70
N LEU A 3 14.87 57.20 39.83
CA LEU A 3 13.99 56.65 38.82
C LEU A 3 12.96 55.67 39.41
N THR A 4 11.76 55.83 38.89
CA THR A 4 10.43 55.36 39.30
C THR A 4 10.18 53.86 39.17
N PHE A 5 9.52 53.35 40.20
CA PHE A 5 8.58 52.22 40.23
C PHE A 5 7.66 52.16 38.99
N GLN A 6 7.60 51.04 38.28
CA GLN A 6 6.45 50.75 37.40
C GLN A 6 6.06 49.27 37.40
N ARG A 7 5.23 48.97 38.39
CA ARG A 7 4.28 47.86 38.41
C ARG A 7 3.29 48.08 37.27
N LYS A 8 3.38 47.29 36.18
CA LYS A 8 2.27 47.17 35.22
C LYS A 8 2.01 45.72 34.89
N GLN A 9 1.14 45.16 35.73
CA GLN A 9 0.32 43.99 35.44
C GLN A 9 -0.27 44.04 34.03
N LYS A 10 -0.44 42.85 33.46
CA LYS A 10 -1.42 42.49 32.44
C LYS A 10 -1.31 43.25 31.11
N ARG A 11 -0.55 42.65 30.21
CA ARG A 11 -1.15 41.94 29.07
C ARG A 11 -0.08 40.99 28.57
N ALA A 12 -0.22 39.71 28.93
CA ALA A 12 0.20 38.66 28.00
C ALA A 12 -0.49 39.02 26.69
N ARG A 13 0.25 39.66 25.79
CA ARG A 13 -0.17 39.83 24.42
C ARG A 13 -0.18 38.40 23.94
N GLN A 14 -1.33 37.75 24.08
CA GLN A 14 -1.63 36.54 23.37
C GLN A 14 -1.39 36.95 21.93
N LEU A 15 -0.19 36.66 21.42
CA LEU A 15 -0.07 36.47 20.00
C LEU A 15 -1.17 35.45 19.73
N PRO A 16 -2.11 35.72 18.83
CA PRO A 16 -2.78 34.61 18.21
C PRO A 16 -1.61 33.70 17.82
N LEU A 17 -1.58 32.47 18.33
CA LEU A 17 -1.05 31.43 17.49
C LEU A 17 -1.93 31.57 16.26
N ASP A 18 -1.49 32.38 15.31
CA ASP A 18 -1.93 32.22 13.96
C ASP A 18 -1.66 30.76 13.76
N ARG A 19 -2.75 30.01 13.63
CA ARG A 19 -2.71 28.67 13.10
C ARG A 19 -1.96 28.90 11.80
N ALA A 20 -0.63 28.78 11.85
CA ALA A 20 0.18 28.31 10.76
C ALA A 20 -0.47 26.97 10.50
N THR A 21 -1.51 27.09 9.69
CA THR A 21 -2.42 26.04 9.36
C THR A 21 -1.43 25.13 8.69
N HIS A 22 -1.14 24.01 9.34
CA HIS A 22 -0.47 22.89 8.73
C HIS A 22 -1.41 22.49 7.59
N GLN A 23 -1.40 23.28 6.53
CA GLN A 23 -2.01 23.01 5.27
C GLN A 23 -0.98 22.07 4.67
N TRP A 24 -1.05 20.83 5.13
CA TRP A 24 -0.49 19.72 4.40
C TRP A 24 -0.94 19.94 2.96
N PRO A 25 -0.01 19.94 1.98
CA PRO A 25 -0.40 20.19 0.61
C PRO A 25 -1.53 19.20 0.28
N ASP A 26 -2.70 19.77 -0.01
CA ASP A 26 -3.84 19.00 -0.48
C ASP A 26 -3.32 18.28 -1.72
N GLN A 27 -3.29 16.94 -1.68
CA GLN A 27 -2.74 16.14 -2.76
C GLN A 27 -3.38 16.65 -4.05
N SER A 28 -2.56 17.01 -5.04
CA SER A 28 -3.09 17.58 -6.27
C SER A 28 -4.13 16.63 -6.88
N ALA A 29 -5.13 17.15 -7.60
CA ALA A 29 -6.15 16.32 -8.23
C ALA A 29 -5.54 15.18 -9.09
N GLU A 30 -4.35 15.41 -9.64
CA GLU A 30 -3.54 14.41 -10.36
C GLU A 30 -3.05 13.29 -9.44
N GLN A 31 -2.48 13.62 -8.26
CA GLN A 31 -2.05 12.63 -7.26
C GLN A 31 -3.21 11.80 -6.74
N GLN A 32 -4.38 12.41 -6.55
CA GLN A 32 -5.59 11.71 -6.13
C GLN A 32 -6.09 10.74 -7.22
N ALA A 33 -6.07 11.16 -8.49
CA ALA A 33 -6.44 10.30 -9.62
C ALA A 33 -5.48 9.10 -9.77
N GLU A 34 -4.17 9.32 -9.64
CA GLU A 34 -3.15 8.26 -9.66
C GLU A 34 -3.34 7.25 -8.51
N ALA A 35 -3.60 7.75 -7.30
CA ALA A 35 -3.88 6.90 -6.13
C ALA A 35 -5.12 6.03 -6.37
N GLN A 36 -6.19 6.60 -6.92
CA GLN A 36 -7.43 5.89 -7.24
C GLN A 36 -7.21 4.81 -8.30
N GLU A 37 -6.43 5.09 -9.35
CA GLU A 37 -6.09 4.09 -10.36
C GLU A 37 -5.26 2.94 -9.75
N CYS A 38 -4.29 3.27 -8.89
CA CYS A 38 -3.46 2.28 -8.21
C CYS A 38 -4.30 1.37 -7.30
N GLU A 39 -5.24 1.95 -6.54
CA GLU A 39 -6.18 1.20 -5.71
C GLU A 39 -7.07 0.28 -6.55
N ALA A 40 -7.64 0.78 -7.66
CA ALA A 40 -8.46 -0.01 -8.57
C ALA A 40 -7.69 -1.21 -9.16
N ARG A 41 -6.43 -1.00 -9.55
CA ARG A 41 -5.54 -2.07 -10.06
C ARG A 41 -5.25 -3.11 -8.99
N THR A 42 -5.01 -2.66 -7.75
CA THR A 42 -4.74 -3.52 -6.60
C THR A 42 -5.98 -4.37 -6.26
N ALA A 43 -7.16 -3.75 -6.22
CA ALA A 43 -8.43 -4.43 -6.00
C ALA A 43 -8.71 -5.49 -7.08
N LEU A 44 -8.43 -5.18 -8.35
CA LEU A 44 -8.58 -6.11 -9.47
C LEU A 44 -7.63 -7.32 -9.33
N LEU A 45 -6.36 -7.09 -8.95
CA LEU A 45 -5.40 -8.16 -8.68
C LEU A 45 -5.90 -9.10 -7.58
N TYR A 46 -6.32 -8.57 -6.42
CA TYR A 46 -6.84 -9.39 -5.32
C TYR A 46 -8.11 -10.16 -5.72
N ARG A 47 -9.00 -9.55 -6.50
CA ARG A 47 -10.19 -10.23 -7.05
C ARG A 47 -9.80 -11.41 -7.93
N CYS A 48 -8.78 -11.28 -8.77
CA CYS A 48 -8.30 -12.37 -9.62
C CYS A 48 -7.56 -13.46 -8.81
N ILE A 49 -6.74 -13.09 -7.83
CA ILE A 49 -6.10 -14.03 -6.90
C ILE A 49 -7.15 -14.86 -6.15
N ASN A 50 -8.25 -14.25 -5.74
CA ASN A 50 -9.34 -14.94 -5.03
C ASN A 50 -10.09 -15.96 -5.89
N LYS A 51 -10.05 -15.86 -7.22
CA LYS A 51 -10.60 -16.86 -8.15
C LYS A 51 -9.71 -18.10 -8.31
N LEU A 52 -8.47 -18.06 -7.84
CA LEU A 52 -7.57 -19.22 -7.86
C LEU A 52 -8.01 -20.27 -6.84
N ARG A 53 -7.57 -21.52 -7.05
CA ARG A 53 -7.79 -22.61 -6.07
C ARG A 53 -7.03 -22.29 -4.78
N LYS A 54 -7.50 -22.78 -3.64
CA LYS A 54 -6.91 -22.49 -2.31
C LYS A 54 -5.39 -22.67 -2.28
N ALA A 55 -4.88 -23.78 -2.82
CA ALA A 55 -3.45 -24.06 -2.85
C ALA A 55 -2.66 -23.10 -3.77
N ASP A 56 -3.21 -22.75 -4.93
CA ASP A 56 -2.58 -21.83 -5.88
C ASP A 56 -2.56 -20.39 -5.34
N ARG A 57 -3.63 -19.99 -4.63
CA ARG A 57 -3.72 -18.71 -3.94
C ARG A 57 -2.68 -18.61 -2.82
N ALA A 58 -2.57 -19.64 -1.97
CA ALA A 58 -1.56 -19.67 -0.91
C ALA A 58 -0.14 -19.53 -1.49
N LEU A 59 0.16 -20.25 -2.57
CA LEU A 59 1.46 -20.19 -3.25
C LEU A 59 1.79 -18.79 -3.79
N ILE A 60 0.81 -18.11 -4.40
CA ILE A 60 1.01 -16.74 -4.89
C ILE A 60 1.16 -15.75 -3.74
N LEU A 61 0.38 -15.87 -2.67
CA LEU A 61 0.50 -14.97 -1.52
C LEU A 61 1.88 -15.06 -0.88
N LEU A 62 2.39 -16.28 -0.65
CA LEU A 62 3.76 -16.47 -0.14
C LEU A 62 4.81 -15.85 -1.07
N TYR A 63 4.63 -15.96 -2.39
CA TYR A 63 5.51 -15.32 -3.36
C TYR A 63 5.45 -13.79 -3.29
N LEU A 64 4.26 -13.21 -3.11
CA LEU A 64 4.08 -11.76 -2.95
C LEU A 64 4.65 -11.24 -1.62
N ASP A 65 4.62 -12.06 -0.58
CA ASP A 65 5.25 -11.80 0.73
C ASP A 65 6.79 -11.92 0.66
N GLY A 66 7.36 -12.21 -0.51
CA GLY A 66 8.81 -12.25 -0.74
C GLY A 66 9.49 -13.52 -0.24
N LYS A 67 8.74 -14.60 0.01
CA LYS A 67 9.30 -15.87 0.46
C LYS A 67 10.19 -16.53 -0.57
N SER A 68 11.27 -17.15 -0.11
CA SER A 68 12.16 -17.96 -0.95
C SER A 68 11.46 -19.25 -1.39
N TYR A 69 11.92 -19.89 -2.46
CA TYR A 69 11.32 -21.15 -2.91
C TYR A 69 11.51 -22.28 -1.88
N GLU A 70 12.55 -22.19 -1.05
CA GLU A 70 12.82 -23.13 0.05
C GLU A 70 11.82 -22.93 1.18
N GLU A 71 11.60 -21.69 1.63
CA GLU A 71 10.59 -21.38 2.66
C GLU A 71 9.19 -21.77 2.17
N MET A 72 8.87 -21.49 0.90
CA MET A 72 7.60 -21.88 0.30
C MET A 72 7.44 -23.40 0.24
N ALA A 73 8.51 -24.13 -0.04
CA ALA A 73 8.50 -25.59 -0.08
C ALA A 73 8.25 -26.17 1.31
N GLU A 74 8.91 -25.64 2.34
CA GLU A 74 8.73 -26.02 3.74
C GLU A 74 7.29 -25.74 4.21
N ILE A 75 6.79 -24.52 4.01
CA ILE A 75 5.44 -24.11 4.43
C ILE A 75 4.35 -24.96 3.73
N MET A 76 4.54 -25.27 2.45
CA MET A 76 3.56 -26.00 1.66
C MET A 76 3.70 -27.53 1.72
N GLY A 77 4.76 -28.06 2.33
CA GLY A 77 5.06 -29.49 2.30
C GLY A 77 5.33 -30.00 0.87
N LEU A 78 5.98 -29.19 0.04
CA LEU A 78 6.33 -29.50 -1.35
C LEU A 78 7.83 -29.56 -1.54
N THR A 79 8.29 -30.06 -2.68
CA THR A 79 9.69 -29.86 -3.10
C THR A 79 9.87 -28.50 -3.78
N VAL A 80 11.07 -27.94 -3.69
CA VAL A 80 11.45 -26.67 -4.34
C VAL A 80 11.15 -26.68 -5.84
N SER A 81 11.43 -27.80 -6.52
CA SER A 81 11.11 -27.99 -7.95
C SER A 81 9.61 -27.91 -8.21
N ASN A 82 8.79 -28.54 -7.37
CA ASN A 82 7.33 -28.50 -7.49
C ASN A 82 6.78 -27.08 -7.25
N VAL A 83 7.33 -26.36 -6.26
CA VAL A 83 7.04 -24.93 -6.04
C VAL A 83 7.27 -24.11 -7.31
N GLY A 84 8.46 -24.24 -7.93
CA GLY A 84 8.78 -23.49 -9.15
C GLY A 84 7.83 -23.76 -10.30
N VAL A 85 7.55 -25.04 -10.59
CA VAL A 85 6.64 -25.44 -11.68
C VAL A 85 5.19 -25.00 -11.39
N ARG A 86 4.73 -25.16 -10.15
CA ARG A 86 3.37 -24.73 -9.75
C ARG A 86 3.24 -23.22 -9.79
N LEU A 87 4.24 -22.48 -9.33
CA LEU A 87 4.22 -21.01 -9.33
C LEU A 87 4.14 -20.48 -10.76
N LEU A 88 4.89 -21.07 -11.70
CA LEU A 88 4.80 -20.73 -13.12
C LEU A 88 3.37 -20.92 -13.66
N ARG A 89 2.74 -22.07 -13.38
CA ARG A 89 1.35 -22.34 -13.79
C ARG A 89 0.36 -21.38 -13.15
N CYS A 90 0.54 -21.07 -11.87
CA CYS A 90 -0.30 -20.12 -11.14
C CYS A 90 -0.20 -18.71 -11.73
N LYS A 91 1.02 -18.25 -12.03
CA LYS A 91 1.27 -16.96 -12.71
C LYS A 91 0.61 -16.91 -14.08
N LYS A 92 0.73 -17.96 -14.91
CA LYS A 92 0.04 -18.04 -16.21
C LYS A 92 -1.48 -17.97 -16.07
N LYS A 93 -2.04 -18.66 -15.08
CA LYS A 93 -3.48 -18.64 -14.82
C LYS A 93 -3.95 -17.26 -14.34
N LEU A 94 -3.20 -16.63 -13.45
CA LEU A 94 -3.48 -15.28 -12.97
C LEU A 94 -3.43 -14.26 -14.12
N HIS A 95 -2.42 -14.37 -14.99
CA HIS A 95 -2.29 -13.54 -16.18
C HIS A 95 -3.51 -13.66 -17.10
N HIS A 96 -3.98 -14.88 -17.37
CA HIS A 96 -5.20 -15.09 -18.15
C HIS A 96 -6.42 -14.42 -17.49
N LEU A 97 -6.60 -14.56 -16.17
CA LEU A 97 -7.69 -13.92 -15.44
C LEU A 97 -7.63 -12.39 -15.50
N LEU A 98 -6.44 -11.80 -15.41
CA LEU A 98 -6.24 -10.35 -15.53
C LEU A 98 -6.57 -9.84 -16.93
N SER A 99 -6.12 -10.56 -17.97
CA SER A 99 -6.43 -10.23 -19.37
C SER A 99 -7.93 -10.27 -19.63
N THR A 100 -8.63 -11.31 -19.17
CA THR A 100 -10.10 -11.40 -19.29
C THR A 100 -10.83 -10.33 -18.47
N ALA A 101 -10.23 -9.86 -17.36
CA ALA A 101 -10.80 -8.81 -16.53
C ALA A 101 -10.58 -7.38 -17.08
N GLY A 102 -9.96 -7.22 -18.25
CA GLY A 102 -9.76 -5.92 -18.89
C GLY A 102 -8.54 -5.16 -18.37
N TYR A 103 -7.55 -5.84 -17.79
CA TYR A 103 -6.30 -5.21 -17.42
C TYR A 103 -5.49 -4.84 -18.68
N ALA A 104 -5.47 -3.55 -19.02
CA ALA A 104 -5.01 -3.02 -20.31
C ALA A 104 -3.48 -3.02 -20.54
N ARG A 105 -2.68 -3.43 -19.54
CA ARG A 105 -1.21 -3.41 -19.57
C ARG A 105 -0.64 -4.84 -19.56
N ILE A 106 -1.05 -5.65 -20.54
CA ILE A 106 -0.57 -7.03 -20.73
C ILE A 106 -0.10 -7.20 -22.17
#